data_AF-A0A158EQE6-F1
#
_entry.id   AF-A0A158EQE6-F1
#
_cell.length_a   1.000
_cell.length_b   1.000
_cell.length_c   1.000
_cell.angle_alpha   90.00
_cell.angle_beta   90.00
_cell.angle_gamma   90.00
#
_symmetry.space_group_name_H-M   'P 1'
#
loop_
_entity.id
_entity.type
_entity.pdbx_description
1 polymer ?
#
loop_
_entity_poly.entity_id
_entity_poly.type
_entity_poly.pdbx_seq_one_letter_code
_entity_poly.pdbx_strand_id
1 'polypeptide(L)'
;MRIAAAIAFGIFTMTALSAHADESSGSQWRFTETSLFELIQNGYSIVAVTRDAPRAGSSSAEDTFFLQKTNSVYKCFENHAVDASAKRPSAPVECYELTKPGVTTK
;
A
#
# COMPACT_ATOMS: atom_id res chain seq x y z
N MET A 1 40.38 -6.43 -45.16
CA MET A 1 39.58 -5.56 -44.28
C MET A 1 38.60 -6.44 -43.51
N ARG A 2 38.68 -6.50 -42.17
CA ARG A 2 37.76 -7.27 -41.32
C ARG A 2 36.89 -6.26 -40.57
N ILE A 3 35.58 -6.27 -40.82
CA ILE A 3 34.62 -5.43 -40.10
C ILE A 3 34.10 -6.27 -38.94
N ALA A 4 34.51 -5.93 -37.71
CA ALA A 4 33.94 -6.50 -36.50
C ALA A 4 32.69 -5.71 -36.13
N ALA A 5 31.52 -6.32 -36.30
CA ALA A 5 30.25 -5.75 -35.84
C ALA A 5 30.05 -6.14 -34.36
N ALA A 6 30.33 -5.20 -33.45
CA ALA A 6 29.99 -5.35 -32.05
C ALA A 6 28.50 -5.02 -31.86
N ILE A 7 27.66 -6.04 -31.67
CA ILE A 7 26.25 -5.87 -31.30
C ILE A 7 26.20 -5.72 -29.79
N ALA A 8 26.10 -4.47 -29.31
CA ALA A 8 25.82 -4.18 -27.92
C ALA A 8 24.31 -4.35 -27.66
N PHE A 9 23.92 -5.43 -27.00
CA PHE A 9 22.57 -5.60 -26.45
C PHE A 9 22.45 -4.73 -25.20
N GLY A 10 21.80 -3.57 -25.33
CA GLY A 10 21.41 -2.72 -24.21
C GLY A 10 20.29 -3.38 -23.40
N ILE A 11 20.56 -3.71 -22.15
CA ILE A 11 19.55 -4.18 -21.19
C ILE A 11 18.71 -2.97 -20.77
N PHE A 12 17.49 -2.87 -21.28
CA PHE A 12 16.49 -1.91 -20.80
C PHE A 12 15.94 -2.43 -19.47
N THR A 13 16.45 -1.91 -18.35
CA THR A 13 15.82 -2.07 -17.04
C THR A 13 14.57 -1.18 -16.99
N MET A 14 13.38 -1.77 -17.11
CA MET A 14 12.13 -1.07 -16.85
C MET A 14 11.99 -0.89 -15.34
N THR A 15 12.30 0.31 -14.83
CA THR A 15 11.92 0.67 -13.45
C THR A 15 10.42 0.92 -13.45
N ALA A 16 9.67 -0.02 -12.87
CA ALA A 16 8.25 0.17 -12.59
C ALA A 16 8.10 1.29 -11.57
N LEU A 17 7.76 2.50 -12.05
CA LEU A 17 7.41 3.62 -11.19
C LEU A 17 6.00 3.35 -10.66
N SER A 18 5.90 2.70 -9.51
CA SER A 18 4.67 2.64 -8.74
C SER A 18 4.34 4.07 -8.31
N ALA A 19 3.44 4.73 -9.04
CA ALA A 19 2.87 6.00 -8.63
C ALA A 19 1.91 5.73 -7.46
N HIS A 20 2.43 5.68 -6.24
CA HIS A 20 1.62 5.88 -5.05
C HIS A 20 1.04 7.29 -5.19
N ALA A 21 -0.29 7.40 -5.23
CA ALA A 21 -0.95 8.68 -5.18
C ALA A 21 -0.53 9.35 -3.87
N ASP A 22 0.36 10.33 -3.97
CA ASP A 22 0.89 11.09 -2.85
C ASP A 22 -0.31 11.56 -2.02
N GLU A 23 -0.37 11.11 -0.77
CA GLU A 23 -1.49 11.41 0.11
C GLU A 23 -1.59 12.93 0.17
N SER A 24 -2.72 13.47 -0.29
CA SER A 24 -2.96 14.91 -0.40
C SER A 24 -2.35 15.64 0.80
N SER A 25 -1.69 16.79 0.58
CA SER A 25 -1.00 17.60 1.61
C SER A 25 -1.85 17.98 2.84
N GLY A 26 -3.13 17.58 2.91
CA GLY A 26 -4.01 17.65 4.08
C GLY A 26 -4.46 16.29 4.66
N SER A 27 -3.87 15.15 4.27
CA SER A 27 -4.23 13.86 4.85
C SER A 27 -3.80 13.80 6.31
N GLN A 28 -4.75 13.48 7.18
CA GLN A 28 -4.48 13.25 8.59
C GLN A 28 -3.82 11.90 8.84
N TRP A 29 -3.62 11.06 7.84
CA TRP A 29 -2.99 9.76 8.00
C TRP A 29 -1.51 9.86 7.67
N ARG A 30 -0.69 9.19 8.46
CA ARG A 30 0.76 9.16 8.30
C ARG A 30 1.21 7.72 8.15
N PHE A 31 1.98 7.45 7.10
CA PHE A 31 2.59 6.14 6.88
C PHE A 31 3.37 5.67 8.11
N THR A 32 3.33 4.36 8.37
CA THR A 32 4.12 3.71 9.41
C THR A 32 4.75 2.42 8.87
N GLU A 33 5.92 2.07 9.39
CA GLU A 33 6.55 0.78 9.12
C GLU A 33 5.94 -0.38 9.93
N THR A 34 4.97 -0.10 10.81
CA THR A 34 4.27 -1.13 11.60
C THR A 34 3.39 -2.01 10.70
N SER A 35 3.50 -3.32 10.85
CA SER A 35 2.67 -4.28 10.12
C SER A 35 1.29 -4.48 10.77
N LEU A 36 0.30 -4.91 9.97
CA LEU A 36 -1.02 -5.30 10.48
C LEU A 36 -0.94 -6.36 11.59
N PHE A 37 -0.03 -7.32 11.44
CA PHE A 37 0.18 -8.38 12.43
C PHE A 37 0.69 -7.83 13.76
N GLU A 38 1.67 -6.92 13.74
CA GLU A 38 2.17 -6.26 14.94
C GLU A 38 1.08 -5.44 15.64
N LEU A 39 0.22 -4.76 14.90
CA LEU A 39 -0.91 -4.03 15.50
C LEU A 39 -1.85 -4.98 16.26
N ILE A 40 -2.21 -6.11 15.66
CA ILE A 40 -3.05 -7.12 16.31
C ILE A 40 -2.36 -7.68 17.57
N GLN A 41 -1.07 -8.02 17.48
CA GLN A 41 -0.29 -8.50 18.63
C GLN A 41 -0.20 -7.45 19.74
N ASN A 42 -0.14 -6.17 19.40
CA ASN A 42 -0.11 -5.06 20.35
C ASN A 42 -1.50 -4.68 20.91
N GLY A 43 -2.53 -5.48 20.63
CA GLY A 43 -3.87 -5.32 21.21
C GLY A 43 -4.74 -4.28 20.50
N TYR A 44 -4.44 -3.94 19.25
CA TYR A 44 -5.37 -3.19 18.41
C TYR A 44 -6.46 -4.13 17.90
N SER A 45 -7.72 -3.67 17.93
CA SER A 45 -8.86 -4.43 17.42
C SER A 45 -9.23 -3.95 16.03
N ILE A 46 -9.55 -4.87 15.11
CA ILE A 46 -10.15 -4.53 13.82
C ILE A 46 -11.59 -4.09 14.08
N VAL A 47 -11.90 -2.82 13.78
CA VAL A 47 -13.22 -2.22 14.02
C VAL A 47 -14.04 -2.08 12.75
N ALA A 48 -13.40 -2.05 11.58
CA ALA A 48 -14.07 -2.07 10.29
C ALA A 48 -13.15 -2.67 9.21
N VAL A 49 -13.78 -3.26 8.19
CA VAL A 49 -13.11 -3.69 6.96
C VAL A 49 -13.95 -3.20 5.79
N THR A 50 -13.32 -2.49 4.87
CA THR A 50 -13.94 -2.07 3.61
C THR A 50 -13.22 -2.74 2.45
N ARG A 51 -13.97 -3.20 1.46
CA ARG A 51 -13.41 -3.73 0.21
C ARG A 51 -13.83 -2.81 -0.90
N ASP A 52 -12.87 -2.20 -1.57
CA ASP A 52 -13.17 -1.42 -2.76
C ASP A 52 -13.43 -2.37 -3.92
N ALA A 53 -14.55 -2.15 -4.60
CA ALA A 53 -14.87 -2.91 -5.80
C ALA A 53 -13.78 -2.66 -6.85
N PRO A 54 -13.32 -3.69 -7.58
CA PRO A 54 -12.39 -3.50 -8.69
C PRO A 54 -12.96 -2.45 -9.64
N ARG A 55 -12.21 -1.37 -9.88
CA ARG A 55 -12.59 -0.39 -10.92
C ARG A 55 -12.64 -1.10 -12.26
N ALA A 56 -13.54 -0.67 -13.16
CA ALA A 56 -13.61 -1.24 -14.51
C ALA A 56 -12.22 -1.18 -15.18
N GLY A 57 -11.65 -2.34 -15.50
CA GLY A 57 -10.29 -2.46 -16.04
C GLY A 57 -9.16 -2.70 -15.02
N SER A 58 -9.46 -2.74 -13.72
CA SER A 58 -8.52 -3.18 -12.67
C SER A 58 -8.76 -4.65 -12.33
N SER A 59 -7.67 -5.42 -12.25
CA SER A 59 -7.66 -6.79 -11.73
C SER A 59 -7.27 -6.85 -10.25
N SER A 60 -7.25 -5.72 -9.54
CA SER A 60 -7.01 -5.68 -8.10
C SER A 60 -8.25 -5.20 -7.34
N ALA A 61 -8.53 -5.89 -6.24
CA ALA A 61 -9.42 -5.43 -5.17
C ALA A 61 -8.53 -5.02 -3.98
N GLU A 62 -8.86 -3.91 -3.34
CA GLU A 62 -8.13 -3.43 -2.17
C GLU A 62 -9.03 -3.55 -0.94
N ASP A 63 -8.52 -4.22 0.09
CA ASP A 63 -9.13 -4.29 1.41
C ASP A 63 -8.48 -3.25 2.31
N THR A 64 -9.29 -2.41 2.95
CA THR A 64 -8.82 -1.50 4.00
C THR A 64 -9.30 -2.01 5.35
N PHE A 65 -8.36 -2.26 6.25
CA PHE A 65 -8.59 -2.64 7.64
C PHE A 65 -8.44 -1.42 8.54
N PHE A 66 -9.47 -1.09 9.31
CA PHE A 66 -9.40 -0.05 10.33
C PHE A 66 -9.19 -0.69 11.69
N LEU A 67 -8.14 -0.29 12.39
CA LEU A 67 -7.76 -0.80 13.70
C LEU A 67 -7.78 0.32 14.74
N GLN A 68 -8.24 0.01 15.94
CA GLN A 68 -8.34 0.99 17.03
C GLN A 68 -7.83 0.42 18.35
N LYS A 69 -7.17 1.29 19.12
CA LYS A 69 -6.82 1.07 20.53
C LYS A 69 -6.87 2.40 21.27
N THR A 70 -7.70 2.51 22.30
CA THR A 70 -7.91 3.67 23.21
C THR A 70 -7.77 5.06 22.56
N ASN A 71 -6.54 5.50 22.25
CA ASN A 71 -6.20 6.83 21.76
C ASN A 71 -5.45 6.85 20.40
N SER A 72 -5.41 5.72 19.67
CA SER A 72 -4.79 5.61 18.35
C SER A 72 -5.64 4.77 17.41
N VAL A 73 -5.58 5.13 16.13
CA VAL A 73 -6.32 4.50 15.03
C VAL A 73 -5.34 4.29 13.88
N TYR A 74 -5.39 3.10 13.29
CA TYR A 74 -4.63 2.75 12.10
C TYR A 74 -5.59 2.37 10.97
N LYS A 75 -5.18 2.63 9.73
CA LYS A 75 -5.74 2.01 8.53
C LYS A 75 -4.64 1.20 7.85
N CYS A 76 -4.93 0.00 7.39
CA CYS A 76 -3.99 -0.83 6.65
C CYS A 76 -4.62 -1.29 5.33
N PHE A 77 -3.87 -1.20 4.23
CA PHE A 77 -4.33 -1.58 2.89
C PHE A 77 -3.73 -2.93 2.50
N GLU A 78 -4.58 -3.88 2.12
CA GLU A 78 -4.17 -5.15 1.54
C GLU A 78 -4.65 -5.23 0.10
N ASN A 79 -3.70 -5.32 -0.83
CA ASN A 79 -4.00 -5.48 -2.24
C ASN A 79 -4.13 -6.97 -2.60
N HIS A 80 -5.29 -7.34 -3.14
CA HIS A 80 -5.59 -8.67 -3.62
C HIS A 80 -5.65 -8.69 -5.15
N ALA A 81 -4.86 -9.56 -5.77
CA ALA A 81 -5.06 -9.92 -7.17
C ALA A 81 -6.37 -10.71 -7.32
N VAL A 82 -7.21 -10.29 -8.26
CA VAL A 82 -8.54 -10.88 -8.53
C VAL A 82 -8.43 -12.17 -9.36
N ASP A 83 -7.24 -12.57 -9.81
CA ASP A 83 -7.05 -13.76 -10.64
C ASP A 83 -7.13 -15.09 -9.86
N ALA A 84 -8.14 -15.89 -10.20
CA ALA A 84 -8.55 -17.15 -9.58
C ALA A 84 -7.54 -18.32 -9.65
N SER A 85 -6.30 -18.09 -10.12
CA SER A 85 -5.26 -19.14 -10.24
C SER A 85 -3.91 -18.75 -9.64
N ALA A 86 -3.74 -17.54 -9.11
CA ALA A 86 -2.47 -17.14 -8.51
C ALA A 86 -2.37 -17.64 -7.06
N LYS A 87 -1.42 -18.54 -6.79
CA LYS A 87 -0.90 -18.77 -5.43
C LYS A 87 -0.31 -17.44 -4.94
N ARG A 88 -1.13 -16.72 -4.16
CA ARG A 88 -0.94 -15.41 -3.54
C ARG A 88 0.52 -14.96 -3.36
N PRO A 89 1.00 -13.96 -4.11
CA PRO A 89 1.78 -12.90 -3.51
C PRO A 89 0.77 -11.85 -3.04
N SER A 90 0.40 -11.87 -1.76
CA SER A 90 -0.23 -10.70 -1.14
C SER A 90 0.81 -9.59 -1.24
N ALA A 91 0.49 -8.49 -1.90
CA ALA A 91 1.35 -7.31 -1.84
C ALA A 91 1.58 -6.93 -0.36
N PRO A 92 2.70 -6.26 -0.03
CA PRO A 92 2.92 -5.77 1.33
C PRO A 92 1.71 -5.00 1.84
N VAL A 93 1.27 -5.29 3.07
CA VAL A 93 0.20 -4.53 3.71
C VAL A 93 0.79 -3.21 4.19
N GLU A 94 0.31 -2.10 3.66
CA GLU A 94 0.78 -0.76 4.03
C GLU A 94 -0.13 -0.19 5.11
N CYS A 95 0.44 0.27 6.21
CA CYS A 95 -0.32 0.81 7.35
C CYS A 95 -0.03 2.29 7.59
N TYR A 96 -1.05 3.00 8.05
CA TYR A 96 -1.01 4.43 8.32
C TYR A 96 -1.68 4.71 9.66
N GLU A 97 -1.06 5.56 10.48
CA GLU A 97 -1.62 6.03 11.74
C GLU A 97 -2.38 7.35 11.54
N LEU A 98 -3.54 7.48 12.18
CA LEU A 98 -4.26 8.74 12.23
C LEU A 98 -3.51 9.74 13.13
N THR A 99 -2.99 10.80 12.53
CA THR A 99 -2.40 11.91 13.26
C THR A 99 -3.46 12.70 14.02
N LYS A 100 -3.12 13.12 15.23
CA LYS A 100 -4.00 13.98 16.02
C LYS A 100 -4.09 15.36 15.36
N PRO A 101 -5.28 15.99 15.31
CA PRO A 101 -5.38 17.37 14.85
C PRO A 101 -4.47 18.26 15.70
N GLY A 102 -3.58 19.01 15.07
CA GLY A 102 -2.82 20.05 15.74
C GLY A 102 -3.76 21.18 16.14
N VAL A 103 -3.76 21.59 17.41
CA VAL A 103 -4.43 22.83 17.82
C VAL A 103 -3.63 23.97 17.20
N THR A 104 -4.10 24.53 16.08
CA THR A 104 -3.59 25.80 15.58
C THR A 104 -4.08 26.90 16.50
N THR A 105 -3.36 27.17 17.59
CA THR A 105 -3.49 28.42 18.33
C THR A 105 -3.16 29.56 17.38
N LYS A 106 -4.20 30.32 17.02
CA LYS A 106 -4.13 31.53 16.22
C LYS A 106 -3.66 32.72 17.05
#